data_AF-A0A7U7JE07-F1
#
_entry.id   AF-A0A7U7JE07-F1
#
_cell.length_a   1.000
_cell.length_b   1.000
_cell.length_c   1.000
_cell.angle_alpha   90.00
_cell.angle_beta   90.00
_cell.angle_gamma   90.00
#
_symmetry.space_group_name_H-M   'P 1'
#
loop_
_entity.id
_entity.type
_entity.pdbx_description
1 polymer ?
#
loop_
_entity_poly.entity_id
_entity_poly.type
_entity_poly.pdbx_seq_one_letter_code
_entity_poly.pdbx_strand_id
1 'polypeptide(L)'
;MPALEEYYQTLIEGVSARPLYTVPSEPGVCLPYAFIRDDGKHGRKINTTYRLREHPDITILLEDQGASQVDNTRISDHDIAIRRSDNFWIQRYAGGRFLLRSLWSSDYKKVKLPAGKGVESFVAIKREDGTEDYGYLLTIRGDPDAKEDRPDLMMYVIRNAANAKSKGIEPVSQEQVLEMGRAVAASIRHRVEGVDETPSK
;
A
#
# COMPACT_ATOMS: atom_id res chain seq x y z
N MET A 1 -27.25 -17.26 12.45
CA MET A 1 -26.16 -16.76 11.59
C MET A 1 -26.62 -16.08 10.27
N PRO A 2 -27.79 -15.40 10.16
CA PRO A 2 -28.21 -14.79 8.88
C PRO A 2 -27.24 -13.75 8.29
N ALA A 3 -26.67 -12.88 9.13
CA ALA A 3 -25.79 -11.80 8.65
C ALA A 3 -24.48 -12.30 8.02
N LEU A 4 -23.97 -13.45 8.45
CA LEU A 4 -22.77 -14.05 7.86
C LEU A 4 -23.09 -14.70 6.51
N GLU A 5 -24.27 -15.30 6.39
CA GLU A 5 -24.77 -15.90 5.15
C GLU A 5 -25.02 -14.83 4.08
N GLU A 6 -25.65 -13.72 4.46
CA GLU A 6 -25.86 -12.55 3.59
C GLU A 6 -24.53 -11.95 3.09
N TYR A 7 -23.52 -11.83 3.97
CA TYR A 7 -22.19 -11.37 3.61
C TYR A 7 -21.53 -12.28 2.55
N TYR A 8 -21.56 -13.60 2.76
CA TYR A 8 -20.95 -14.54 1.81
C TYR A 8 -21.71 -14.62 0.49
N GLN A 9 -23.04 -14.54 0.51
CA GLN A 9 -23.83 -14.45 -0.72
C GLN A 9 -23.47 -13.21 -1.52
N THR A 10 -23.44 -12.04 -0.87
CA THR A 10 -23.04 -10.76 -1.50
C THR A 10 -21.64 -10.84 -2.10
N LEU A 11 -20.70 -11.45 -1.37
CA LEU A 11 -19.33 -11.65 -1.86
C LEU A 11 -19.30 -12.57 -3.09
N ILE A 12 -19.93 -13.73 -3.04
CA ILE A 12 -19.90 -14.72 -4.12
C ILE A 12 -20.57 -14.17 -5.38
N GLU A 13 -21.70 -13.48 -5.24
CA GLU A 13 -22.44 -12.86 -6.35
C GLU A 13 -21.74 -11.61 -6.90
N GLY A 14 -20.94 -10.94 -6.07
CA GLY A 14 -20.18 -9.75 -6.45
C GLY A 14 -18.82 -10.03 -7.11
N VAL A 15 -18.31 -11.26 -7.05
CA VAL A 15 -17.02 -11.63 -7.65
C VAL A 15 -17.17 -11.85 -9.14
N SER A 16 -16.34 -11.18 -9.92
CA SER A 16 -16.24 -11.37 -11.37
C SER A 16 -14.79 -11.42 -11.84
N ALA A 17 -14.55 -12.15 -12.93
CA ALA A 17 -13.25 -12.18 -13.59
C ALA A 17 -12.96 -10.82 -14.23
N ARG A 18 -11.71 -10.35 -14.10
CA ARG A 18 -11.28 -9.06 -14.64
C ARG A 18 -9.91 -9.22 -15.31
N PRO A 19 -9.73 -8.88 -16.60
CA PRO A 19 -8.41 -8.85 -17.21
C PRO A 19 -7.45 -7.88 -16.51
N LEU A 20 -6.14 -8.14 -16.62
CA LEU A 20 -5.14 -7.18 -16.15
C LEU A 20 -5.31 -5.85 -16.88
N TYR A 21 -5.03 -4.76 -16.17
CA TYR A 21 -5.08 -3.38 -16.68
C TYR A 21 -6.47 -2.83 -17.04
N THR A 22 -7.54 -3.60 -16.87
CA THR A 22 -8.92 -3.09 -17.00
C THR A 22 -9.38 -2.47 -15.68
N VAL A 23 -9.79 -1.21 -15.64
CA VAL A 23 -10.31 -0.55 -14.44
C VAL A 23 -11.85 -0.47 -14.53
N PRO A 24 -12.62 -1.21 -13.71
CA PRO A 24 -14.08 -1.20 -13.76
C PRO A 24 -14.66 0.11 -13.23
N SER A 25 -15.69 0.67 -13.88
CA SER A 25 -16.39 1.87 -13.41
C SER A 25 -17.38 1.64 -12.27
N GLU A 26 -17.78 0.38 -11.99
CA GLU A 26 -18.68 0.01 -10.89
C GLU A 26 -18.02 0.16 -9.50
N PRO A 27 -18.76 0.46 -8.41
CA PRO A 27 -18.27 0.42 -7.04
C PRO A 27 -17.79 -0.98 -6.62
N GLY A 28 -16.60 -1.05 -6.02
CA GLY A 28 -15.96 -2.33 -5.73
C GLY A 28 -14.45 -2.27 -5.60
N VAL A 29 -13.87 -3.42 -5.29
CA VAL A 29 -12.42 -3.58 -5.12
C VAL A 29 -11.83 -4.46 -6.21
N CYS A 30 -10.69 -4.02 -6.74
CA CYS A 30 -9.93 -4.77 -7.72
C CYS A 30 -8.88 -5.64 -7.03
N LEU A 31 -8.87 -6.92 -7.37
CA LEU A 31 -7.78 -7.85 -7.07
C LEU A 31 -7.07 -8.23 -8.38
N PRO A 32 -5.85 -8.80 -8.34
CA PRO A 32 -5.28 -9.42 -9.52
C PRO A 32 -6.26 -10.43 -10.13
N TYR A 33 -6.63 -10.21 -11.39
CA TYR A 33 -7.56 -11.03 -12.17
C TYR A 33 -9.03 -11.06 -11.73
N ALA A 34 -9.42 -10.29 -10.71
CA ALA A 34 -10.79 -10.28 -10.20
C ALA A 34 -11.27 -8.86 -9.84
N PHE A 35 -12.59 -8.71 -9.80
CA PHE A 35 -13.30 -7.57 -9.26
C PHE A 35 -14.34 -8.09 -8.26
N ILE A 36 -14.48 -7.40 -7.13
CA ILE A 36 -15.48 -7.69 -6.11
C ILE A 36 -16.33 -6.44 -5.97
N ARG A 37 -17.61 -6.52 -6.33
CA ARG A 37 -18.56 -5.42 -6.07
C ARG A 37 -18.61 -5.15 -4.57
N ASP A 38 -18.56 -3.89 -4.20
CA ASP A 38 -18.59 -3.43 -2.80
C ASP A 38 -19.67 -2.36 -2.70
N ASP A 39 -20.62 -2.56 -1.77
CA ASP A 39 -21.68 -1.61 -1.47
C ASP A 39 -21.31 -0.66 -0.31
N GLY A 40 -20.07 -0.77 0.20
CA GLY A 40 -19.51 0.06 1.26
C GLY A 40 -20.00 -0.29 2.66
N LYS A 41 -20.84 -1.32 2.82
CA LYS A 41 -21.40 -1.70 4.13
C LYS A 41 -20.45 -2.53 4.98
N HIS A 42 -19.55 -3.26 4.32
CA HIS A 42 -18.67 -4.21 4.98
C HIS A 42 -17.24 -3.68 5.07
N GLY A 43 -16.62 -3.85 6.23
CA GLY A 43 -15.21 -3.53 6.40
C GLY A 43 -14.35 -4.37 5.46
N ARG A 44 -13.38 -3.73 4.79
CA ARG A 44 -12.43 -4.40 3.89
C ARG A 44 -10.99 -4.18 4.32
N LYS A 45 -10.15 -5.16 4.01
CA LYS A 45 -8.70 -5.05 4.09
C LYS A 45 -8.09 -5.92 2.99
N ILE A 46 -7.50 -5.28 1.99
CA ILE A 46 -7.00 -5.92 0.79
C ILE A 46 -5.56 -5.50 0.55
N ASN A 47 -4.69 -6.49 0.41
CA ASN A 47 -3.27 -6.30 0.21
C ASN A 47 -2.87 -6.96 -1.11
N THR A 48 -2.34 -6.17 -2.04
CA THR A 48 -1.80 -6.68 -3.31
C THR A 48 -0.32 -6.41 -3.38
N THR A 49 0.44 -7.43 -3.76
CA THR A 49 1.89 -7.34 -3.95
C THR A 49 2.25 -7.53 -5.41
N TYR A 50 3.11 -6.66 -5.91
CA TYR A 50 3.66 -6.66 -7.26
C TYR A 50 5.18 -6.83 -7.20
N ARG A 51 5.73 -7.44 -8.24
CA ARG A 51 7.17 -7.55 -8.46
C ARG A 51 7.48 -7.12 -9.88
N LEU A 52 8.50 -6.27 -10.06
CA LEU A 52 8.91 -5.84 -11.39
C LEU A 52 9.59 -7.00 -12.12
N ARG A 53 9.37 -7.08 -13.44
CA ARG A 53 9.93 -8.15 -14.27
C ARG A 53 11.43 -7.94 -14.48
N GLU A 54 11.84 -6.72 -14.88
CA GLU A 54 13.24 -6.37 -15.10
C GLU A 54 14.02 -6.21 -13.79
N HIS A 55 13.34 -5.84 -12.70
CA HIS A 55 13.94 -5.62 -11.38
C HIS A 55 13.29 -6.52 -10.30
N PRO A 56 13.63 -7.82 -10.26
CA PRO A 56 13.02 -8.79 -9.34
C PRO A 56 13.40 -8.55 -7.86
N ASP A 57 14.38 -7.68 -7.61
CA ASP A 57 14.71 -7.12 -6.31
C ASP A 57 13.67 -6.14 -5.79
N ILE A 58 12.81 -5.58 -6.64
CA ILE A 58 11.76 -4.65 -6.20
C ILE A 58 10.46 -5.38 -5.90
N THR A 59 9.93 -5.14 -4.71
CA THR A 59 8.58 -5.52 -4.31
C THR A 59 7.78 -4.25 -3.99
N ILE A 60 6.61 -4.13 -4.60
CA ILE A 60 5.65 -3.05 -4.35
C ILE A 60 4.43 -3.66 -3.68
N LEU A 61 3.98 -3.14 -2.56
CA LEU A 61 2.71 -3.52 -1.95
C LEU A 61 1.79 -2.33 -1.91
N LEU A 62 0.51 -2.57 -2.19
CA LEU A 62 -0.58 -1.63 -1.93
C LEU A 62 -1.59 -2.33 -1.02
N GLU A 63 -1.85 -1.71 0.13
CA GLU A 63 -2.89 -2.08 1.07
C GLU A 63 -3.98 -1.00 1.05
N ASP A 64 -5.22 -1.45 0.85
CA ASP A 64 -6.45 -0.70 1.01
C ASP A 64 -7.20 -1.29 2.19
N GLN A 65 -7.51 -0.47 3.19
CA GLN A 65 -8.26 -0.87 4.36
C GLN A 65 -9.35 0.17 4.64
N GLY A 66 -10.58 -0.28 4.93
CA GLY A 66 -11.63 0.60 5.43
C GLY A 66 -11.11 1.43 6.60
N ALA A 67 -11.47 2.72 6.62
CA ALA A 67 -10.93 3.65 7.61
C ALA A 67 -11.31 3.20 9.02
N SER A 68 -10.30 3.08 9.86
CA SER A 68 -10.50 2.62 11.24
C SER A 68 -11.15 3.73 12.07
N GLN A 69 -12.18 3.42 12.87
CA GLN A 69 -12.66 4.35 13.91
C GLN A 69 -11.64 4.42 15.05
N VAL A 70 -11.35 5.63 15.55
CA VAL A 70 -10.41 5.85 16.65
C VAL A 70 -11.14 6.58 17.77
N ASP A 71 -11.39 5.88 18.87
CA ASP A 71 -12.20 6.37 20.00
C ASP A 71 -11.60 7.60 20.70
N ASN A 72 -10.31 7.90 20.46
CA ASN A 72 -9.60 8.99 21.11
C ASN A 72 -9.38 10.17 20.16
N THR A 73 -10.26 11.17 20.26
CA THR A 73 -10.23 12.42 19.48
C THR A 73 -8.99 13.31 19.70
N ARG A 74 -8.12 12.96 20.66
CA ARG A 74 -6.87 13.71 20.92
C ARG A 74 -5.71 13.31 20.01
N ILE A 75 -5.81 12.19 19.29
CA ILE A 75 -4.74 11.71 18.41
C ILE A 75 -4.96 12.34 17.04
N SER A 76 -3.96 13.05 16.52
CA SER A 76 -4.06 13.63 15.18
C SER A 76 -3.95 12.56 14.09
N ASP A 77 -4.58 12.80 12.92
CA ASP A 77 -4.43 11.93 11.74
C ASP A 77 -2.96 11.68 11.36
N HIS A 78 -2.13 12.70 11.56
CA HIS A 78 -0.70 12.61 11.35
C HIS A 78 -0.04 11.58 12.27
N ASP A 79 -0.39 11.58 13.56
CA ASP A 79 0.16 10.63 14.52
C ASP A 79 -0.37 9.21 14.29
N ILE A 80 -1.61 9.07 13.81
CA ILE A 80 -2.17 7.79 13.38
C ILE A 80 -1.37 7.25 12.18
N ALA A 81 -1.09 8.10 11.19
CA ALA A 81 -0.30 7.71 10.02
C ALA A 81 1.14 7.31 10.39
N ILE A 82 1.78 8.04 11.33
CA ILE A 82 3.08 7.69 11.89
C ILE A 82 3.02 6.34 12.60
N ARG A 83 2.06 6.11 13.50
CA ARG A 83 1.92 4.83 14.21
C ARG A 83 1.78 3.65 13.27
N ARG A 84 1.05 3.83 12.15
CA ARG A 84 0.93 2.81 11.11
C ARG A 84 2.27 2.52 10.43
N SER A 85 3.05 3.56 10.17
CA SER A 85 4.41 3.46 9.63
C SER A 85 5.36 2.76 10.60
N ASP A 86 5.38 3.18 11.87
CA ASP A 86 6.13 2.54 12.96
C ASP A 86 5.76 1.07 13.09
N ASN A 87 4.47 0.73 13.14
CA ASN A 87 4.02 -0.65 13.27
C ASN A 87 4.52 -1.53 12.12
N PHE A 88 4.48 -1.01 10.88
CA PHE A 88 5.01 -1.75 9.73
C PHE A 88 6.51 -2.02 9.87
N TRP A 89 7.29 -0.99 10.14
CA TRP A 89 8.75 -1.10 10.26
C TRP A 89 9.15 -1.95 11.45
N ILE A 90 8.54 -1.72 12.62
CA ILE A 90 8.90 -2.39 13.86
C ILE A 90 8.52 -3.87 13.84
N GLN A 91 7.27 -4.20 13.49
CA GLN A 91 6.80 -5.59 13.56
C GLN A 91 7.49 -6.49 12.53
N ARG A 92 7.89 -5.93 11.39
CA ARG A 92 8.35 -6.73 10.25
C ARG A 92 9.84 -6.62 10.00
N TYR A 93 10.46 -5.52 10.41
CA TYR A 93 11.86 -5.21 10.11
C TYR A 93 12.65 -4.64 11.31
N ALA A 94 12.10 -4.56 12.53
CA ALA A 94 12.89 -4.29 13.73
C ALA A 94 12.98 -5.53 14.62
N GLY A 95 14.19 -5.83 15.11
CA GLY A 95 14.48 -6.99 15.96
C GLY A 95 15.86 -7.56 15.66
N GLY A 96 16.26 -8.64 16.34
CA GLY A 96 17.63 -9.19 16.23
C GLY A 96 18.10 -9.58 14.82
N ARG A 97 17.18 -9.67 13.84
CA ARG A 97 17.46 -10.04 12.44
C ARG A 97 17.76 -8.86 11.51
N PHE A 98 17.32 -7.65 11.86
CA PHE A 98 17.40 -6.49 10.96
C PHE A 98 17.67 -5.21 11.75
N LEU A 99 18.53 -4.35 11.20
CA LEU A 99 18.73 -2.99 11.74
C LEU A 99 18.15 -1.97 10.76
N LEU A 100 17.25 -1.14 11.26
CA LEU A 100 16.64 -0.04 10.50
C LEU A 100 17.34 1.27 10.82
N ARG A 101 17.56 2.06 9.77
CA ARG A 101 18.11 3.41 9.87
C ARG A 101 17.36 4.33 8.92
N SER A 102 16.82 5.43 9.44
CA SER A 102 16.25 6.47 8.59
C SER A 102 17.31 7.05 7.64
N LEU A 103 16.93 7.25 6.38
CA LEU A 103 17.75 7.88 5.35
C LEU A 103 17.53 9.39 5.26
N TRP A 104 16.70 9.94 6.15
CA TRP A 104 16.44 11.38 6.26
C TRP A 104 16.80 11.90 7.66
N SER A 105 16.92 13.22 7.79
CA SER A 105 17.15 13.89 9.08
C SER A 105 15.96 13.80 10.04
N SER A 106 14.77 13.53 9.51
CA SER A 106 13.56 13.21 10.28
C SER A 106 13.03 11.87 9.79
N ASP A 107 12.55 11.02 10.70
CA ASP A 107 12.05 9.68 10.38
C ASP A 107 10.83 9.72 9.44
N TYR A 108 10.09 10.82 9.45
CA TYR A 108 8.84 10.98 8.71
C TYR A 108 8.78 12.32 8.00
N LYS A 109 8.18 12.32 6.79
CA LYS A 109 7.80 13.54 6.08
C LYS A 109 6.31 13.55 5.82
N LYS A 110 5.66 14.68 6.11
CA LYS A 110 4.25 14.90 5.73
C LYS A 110 4.13 14.96 4.21
N VAL A 111 3.09 14.33 3.67
CA VAL A 111 2.78 14.35 2.24
C VAL A 111 1.29 14.65 2.01
N LYS A 112 1.02 15.29 0.87
CA LYS A 112 -0.34 15.52 0.36
C LYS A 112 -0.38 15.03 -1.08
N LEU A 113 -1.19 14.02 -1.32
CA LEU A 113 -1.34 13.32 -2.60
C LEU A 113 -2.81 13.35 -3.04
N PRO A 114 -3.14 13.03 -4.31
CA PRO A 114 -4.53 12.92 -4.75
C PRO A 114 -5.36 11.94 -3.90
N ALA A 115 -4.74 10.86 -3.41
CA ALA A 115 -5.37 9.89 -2.52
C ALA A 115 -5.57 10.37 -1.07
N GLY A 116 -4.94 11.47 -0.64
CA GLY A 116 -5.12 12.00 0.71
C GLY A 116 -3.86 12.57 1.37
N LYS A 117 -3.96 12.82 2.68
CA LYS A 117 -2.86 13.30 3.52
C LYS A 117 -2.24 12.12 4.26
N GLY A 118 -0.93 12.13 4.39
CA GLY A 118 -0.21 11.02 4.98
C GLY A 118 1.20 11.37 5.42
N VAL A 119 1.96 10.32 5.71
CA VAL A 119 3.40 10.41 5.93
C VAL A 119 4.15 9.44 5.02
N GLU A 120 5.33 9.85 4.59
CA GLU A 120 6.31 8.98 3.97
C GLU A 120 7.48 8.74 4.93
N SER A 121 8.12 7.57 4.81
CA SER A 121 9.39 7.22 5.46
C SER A 121 10.29 6.52 4.46
N PHE A 122 11.61 6.68 4.65
CA PHE A 122 12.60 6.07 3.79
C PHE A 122 13.77 5.56 4.62
N VAL A 123 14.02 4.26 4.56
CA VAL A 123 14.94 3.57 5.48
C VAL A 123 15.94 2.70 4.73
N ALA A 124 17.12 2.58 5.32
CA ALA A 124 18.05 1.49 5.07
C ALA A 124 17.73 0.31 5.98
N ILE A 125 17.80 -0.89 5.42
CA ILE A 125 17.51 -2.17 6.06
C ILE A 125 18.79 -2.99 6.01
N LYS A 126 19.52 -3.07 7.13
CA LYS A 126 20.67 -3.96 7.24
C LYS A 126 20.19 -5.38 7.52
N ARG A 127 20.55 -6.31 6.64
CA ARG A 127 20.24 -7.74 6.70
C ARG A 127 21.21 -8.48 7.61
N GLU A 128 20.85 -9.70 8.00
CA GLU A 128 21.68 -10.58 8.84
C GLU A 128 23.05 -10.88 8.20
N ASP A 129 23.09 -11.04 6.88
CA ASP A 129 24.32 -11.28 6.10
C ASP A 129 25.20 -10.02 5.95
N GLY A 130 24.82 -8.91 6.58
CA GLY A 130 25.51 -7.63 6.53
C GLY A 130 25.21 -6.80 5.28
N THR A 131 24.43 -7.32 4.32
CA THR A 131 24.00 -6.55 3.16
C THR A 131 22.99 -5.47 3.56
N GLU A 132 22.92 -4.41 2.77
CA GLU A 132 21.97 -3.32 2.99
C GLU A 132 20.92 -3.32 1.86
N ASP A 133 19.66 -3.12 2.21
CA ASP A 133 18.54 -2.89 1.31
C ASP A 133 17.84 -1.57 1.66
N TYR A 134 16.91 -1.14 0.82
CA TYR A 134 16.21 0.13 0.97
C TYR A 134 14.70 -0.08 0.93
N GLY A 135 13.98 0.73 1.70
CA GLY A 135 12.54 0.68 1.78
C GLY A 135 11.92 2.08 1.83
N TYR A 136 11.03 2.36 0.90
CA TYR A 136 10.11 3.50 0.93
C TYR A 136 8.74 3.03 1.40
N LEU A 137 8.11 3.78 2.29
CA LEU A 137 6.77 3.51 2.78
C LEU A 137 5.95 4.80 2.81
N LEU A 138 4.72 4.72 2.33
CA LEU A 138 3.66 5.71 2.42
C LEU A 138 2.54 5.16 3.29
N THR A 139 2.04 5.97 4.23
CA THR A 139 0.79 5.72 4.94
C THR A 139 -0.13 6.93 4.78
N ILE A 140 -1.38 6.69 4.37
CA ILE A 140 -2.44 7.70 4.27
C ILE A 140 -3.51 7.34 5.29
N ARG A 141 -3.94 8.33 6.06
CA ARG A 141 -5.07 8.21 6.97
C ARG A 141 -6.35 8.47 6.21
N GLY A 142 -7.26 7.49 6.25
CA GLY A 142 -8.62 7.61 5.77
C GLY A 142 -9.51 8.40 6.71
N ASP A 143 -10.78 8.55 6.32
CA ASP A 143 -11.81 9.23 7.10
C ASP A 143 -13.02 8.29 7.24
N PRO A 144 -13.27 7.76 8.46
CA PRO A 144 -14.35 6.80 8.68
C PRO A 144 -15.74 7.45 8.70
N ASP A 145 -15.81 8.78 8.75
CA ASP A 145 -17.07 9.54 8.76
C ASP A 145 -17.35 10.22 7.41
N ALA A 146 -16.49 9.99 6.41
CA ALA A 146 -16.66 10.54 5.07
C ALA A 146 -17.90 9.96 4.37
N LYS A 147 -18.62 10.83 3.65
CA LYS A 147 -19.76 10.43 2.81
C LYS A 147 -19.35 9.57 1.61
N GLU A 148 -18.14 9.81 1.12
CA GLU A 148 -17.50 9.04 0.06
C GLU A 148 -16.42 8.15 0.69
N ASP A 149 -16.15 7.00 0.07
CA ASP A 149 -15.15 6.06 0.56
C ASP A 149 -13.74 6.67 0.63
N ARG A 150 -13.22 6.78 1.87
CA ARG A 150 -11.88 7.31 2.18
C ARG A 150 -11.11 6.31 3.03
N PRO A 151 -10.58 5.21 2.46
CA PRO A 151 -9.84 4.19 3.19
C PRO A 151 -8.52 4.68 3.80
N ASP A 152 -8.07 3.95 4.83
CA ASP A 152 -6.67 3.94 5.22
C ASP A 152 -5.84 3.25 4.12
N LEU A 153 -4.78 3.88 3.64
CA LEU A 153 -3.90 3.30 2.62
C LEU A 153 -2.49 3.09 3.17
N MET A 154 -1.85 2.01 2.74
CA MET A 154 -0.42 1.80 2.95
C MET A 154 0.21 1.30 1.66
N MET A 155 1.32 1.90 1.27
CA MET A 155 2.08 1.46 0.09
C MET A 155 3.56 1.43 0.41
N TYR A 156 4.26 0.38 -0.01
CA TYR A 156 5.72 0.36 0.06
C TYR A 156 6.36 -0.03 -1.25
N VAL A 157 7.61 0.41 -1.40
CA VAL A 157 8.58 -0.12 -2.36
C VAL A 157 9.79 -0.58 -1.56
N ILE A 158 10.06 -1.88 -1.56
CA ILE A 158 11.17 -2.47 -0.80
C ILE A 158 12.06 -3.27 -1.74
N ARG A 159 13.37 -3.03 -1.61
CA ARG A 159 14.40 -3.79 -2.30
C ARG A 159 14.78 -5.05 -1.52
N ASN A 160 15.02 -6.12 -2.26
CA ASN A 160 15.78 -7.29 -1.85
C ASN A 160 16.84 -7.60 -2.91
N ALA A 161 18.03 -7.04 -2.75
CA ALA A 161 19.11 -7.11 -3.72
C ALA A 161 19.52 -8.54 -4.11
N ALA A 162 19.33 -9.52 -3.21
CA ALA A 162 19.65 -10.92 -3.48
C ALA A 162 18.86 -11.49 -4.67
N ASN A 163 17.61 -11.04 -4.86
CA ASN A 163 16.77 -11.50 -5.96
C ASN A 163 17.30 -11.07 -7.33
N ALA A 164 17.86 -9.85 -7.45
CA ALA A 164 18.50 -9.39 -8.68
C ALA A 164 19.85 -10.06 -8.90
N LYS A 165 20.70 -10.10 -7.85
CA LYS A 165 22.04 -10.73 -7.91
C LYS A 165 21.99 -12.20 -8.32
N SER A 166 21.02 -12.96 -7.82
CA SER A 166 20.84 -14.38 -8.19
C SER A 166 20.56 -14.59 -9.69
N LYS A 167 20.20 -13.53 -10.41
CA LYS A 167 19.94 -13.53 -11.86
C LYS A 167 20.99 -12.75 -12.67
N GLY A 168 22.09 -12.31 -12.03
CA GLY A 168 23.10 -11.48 -12.69
C GLY A 168 22.62 -10.08 -13.06
N ILE A 169 21.58 -9.57 -12.40
CA ILE A 169 21.04 -8.23 -12.60
C ILE A 169 21.61 -7.31 -11.53
N GLU A 170 22.04 -6.10 -11.92
CA GLU A 170 22.47 -5.07 -10.98
C GLU A 170 21.25 -4.59 -10.16
N PRO A 171 21.29 -4.65 -8.81
CA PRO A 171 20.19 -4.18 -7.99
C PRO A 171 19.90 -2.70 -8.17
N VAL A 172 18.63 -2.34 -8.04
CA VAL A 172 18.17 -0.95 -8.08
C VAL A 172 18.85 -0.13 -6.97
N SER A 173 19.31 1.08 -7.30
CA SER A 173 20.01 1.96 -6.34
C SER A 173 19.06 2.49 -5.26
N GLN A 174 19.62 3.06 -4.19
CA GLN A 174 18.84 3.74 -3.15
C GLN A 174 17.97 4.86 -3.73
N GLU A 175 18.54 5.70 -4.59
CA GLU A 175 17.88 6.85 -5.22
C GLU A 175 16.73 6.38 -6.10
N GLN A 176 16.95 5.31 -6.88
CA GLN A 176 15.92 4.74 -7.74
C GLN A 176 14.77 4.12 -6.94
N VAL A 177 15.03 3.51 -5.78
CA VAL A 177 13.96 3.04 -4.87
C VAL A 177 13.10 4.22 -4.40
N LEU A 178 13.73 5.33 -4.01
CA LEU A 178 13.01 6.53 -3.57
C LEU A 178 12.20 7.16 -4.71
N GLU A 179 12.79 7.31 -5.90
CA GLU A 179 12.13 7.85 -7.08
C GLU A 179 10.90 7.00 -7.44
N MET A 180 11.07 5.68 -7.48
CA MET A 180 9.98 4.75 -7.77
C MET A 180 8.88 4.81 -6.71
N GLY A 181 9.25 4.83 -5.43
CA GLY A 181 8.30 4.97 -4.33
C GLY A 181 7.44 6.22 -4.47
N ARG A 182 8.06 7.37 -4.77
CA ARG A 182 7.34 8.63 -4.99
C ARG A 182 6.50 8.63 -6.26
N ALA A 183 7.00 8.07 -7.35
CA ALA A 183 6.26 7.97 -8.60
C ALA A 183 4.97 7.14 -8.42
N VAL A 184 5.07 5.98 -7.77
CA VAL A 184 3.91 5.14 -7.44
C VAL A 184 2.99 5.90 -6.49
N ALA A 185 3.50 6.51 -5.41
CA ALA A 185 2.70 7.28 -4.46
C ALA A 185 1.87 8.38 -5.14
N ALA A 186 2.49 9.15 -6.03
CA ALA A 186 1.85 10.23 -6.77
C ALA A 186 0.76 9.76 -7.75
N SER A 187 0.84 8.50 -8.21
CA SER A 187 -0.15 7.91 -9.12
C SER A 187 -1.43 7.42 -8.44
N ILE A 188 -1.41 7.24 -7.11
CA ILE A 188 -2.55 6.70 -6.37
C ILE A 188 -3.65 7.77 -6.28
N ARG A 189 -4.85 7.39 -6.69
CA ARG A 189 -6.08 8.18 -6.60
C ARG A 189 -7.28 7.27 -6.37
N HIS A 190 -8.35 7.83 -5.81
CA HIS A 190 -9.63 7.13 -5.77
C HIS A 190 -10.16 6.95 -7.20
N ARG A 191 -10.83 5.83 -7.45
CA ARG A 191 -11.47 5.57 -8.74
C ARG A 191 -12.65 6.54 -8.92
N VAL A 192 -12.75 7.15 -10.10
CA VAL A 192 -13.88 8.00 -10.45
C VAL A 192 -14.98 7.09 -10.98
N GLU A 193 -16.17 7.16 -10.38
CA GLU A 193 -17.33 6.41 -10.85
C GLU A 193 -17.75 6.85 -12.25
N GLY A 194 -18.15 5.91 -13.09
CA GLY A 194 -18.66 6.19 -14.43
C GLY A 194 -17.61 6.53 -15.49
N VAL A 195 -16.31 6.40 -15.20
CA VAL A 195 -15.22 6.55 -16.18
C VAL A 195 -14.43 5.25 -16.28
N ASP A 196 -14.56 4.54 -17.40
CA ASP A 196 -13.70 3.39 -17.70
C ASP A 196 -12.31 3.89 -18.12
N GLU A 197 -11.31 3.63 -17.28
CA GLU A 197 -9.92 3.95 -17.59
C GLU A 197 -9.19 2.69 -18.08
N THR A 198 -8.66 2.75 -19.30
CA THR A 198 -7.63 1.80 -19.76
C THR A 198 -6.31 2.56 -19.79
N PRO A 199 -5.29 2.18 -18.99
CA PRO A 199 -3.97 2.79 -19.09
C PRO A 199 -3.46 2.65 -20.54
N SER A 200 -3.02 3.76 -21.15
CA SER A 200 -2.31 3.70 -22.44
C SER A 200 -1.08 2.80 -22.28
N LYS A 201 -0.89 1.90 -23.25
CA LYS A 201 0.27 1.00 -23.33
C LYS A 201 1.59 1.77 -23.40
#